data_AF-A0AAV6S406-F1
#
_entry.id   AF-A0AAV6S406-F1
#
_cell.length_a   1.000
_cell.length_b   1.000
_cell.length_c   1.000
_cell.angle_alpha   90.00
_cell.angle_beta   90.00
_cell.angle_gamma   90.00
#
_symmetry.space_group_name_H-M   'P 1'
#
loop_
_entity.id
_entity.type
_entity.pdbx_description
1 polymer ?
#
loop_
_entity_poly.entity_id
_entity_poly.type
_entity_poly.pdbx_seq_one_letter_code
_entity_poly.pdbx_strand_id
1 'polypeptide(L)'
;MFRCGIAYPRCRWIVPLLLLFAIIFDIIAIAATSGWVEDEDAKSHYASMWEQCRGRNDQWECKSLMDFAWAKAVAALMIIGLLILIVAFIISCVALCCTLNIQMLPFIGVLLIVVVILQIIALIIYPVKFNELIFEGHYYYTWAYGFGWGATILCIGCAILFCCLPRYEDELSDLAKTKYIYTSA
;
A
#
# COMPACT_ATOMS: atom_id res chain seq x y z
N MET A 1 14.36 3.36 -28.31
CA MET A 1 15.40 3.63 -27.29
C MET A 1 14.94 4.84 -26.49
N PHE A 2 14.41 4.65 -25.28
CA PHE A 2 13.88 5.74 -24.46
C PHE A 2 15.00 6.76 -24.18
N ARG A 3 14.93 7.94 -24.82
CA ARG A 3 15.90 9.04 -24.71
C ARG A 3 15.76 9.85 -23.41
N CYS A 4 14.83 9.50 -22.53
CA CYS A 4 14.76 10.06 -21.19
C CYS A 4 15.49 9.12 -20.23
N GLY A 5 16.81 9.26 -20.14
CA GLY A 5 17.50 8.86 -18.92
C GLY A 5 16.87 9.65 -17.78
N ILE A 6 16.43 8.95 -16.73
CA ILE A 6 15.94 9.61 -15.51
C ILE A 6 17.08 10.47 -14.99
N ALA A 7 16.98 11.78 -15.14
CA ALA A 7 17.90 12.70 -14.49
C ALA A 7 17.64 12.58 -12.98
N TYR A 8 18.49 11.81 -12.29
CA TYR A 8 18.41 11.52 -10.87
C TYR A 8 18.01 12.71 -9.96
N PRO A 9 18.58 13.93 -10.11
CA PRO A 9 18.21 15.06 -9.25
C PRO A 9 16.74 15.49 -9.34
N ARG A 10 16.06 15.22 -10.46
CA ARG A 10 14.62 15.50 -10.66
C ARG A 10 13.72 14.36 -10.19
N CYS A 11 14.19 13.12 -10.23
CA CYS A 11 13.37 11.94 -9.94
C CYS A 11 13.56 11.35 -8.54
N ARG A 12 14.53 11.84 -7.75
CA ARG A 12 14.79 11.36 -6.37
C ARG A 12 13.57 11.42 -5.43
N TRP A 13 12.58 12.26 -5.74
CA TRP A 13 11.35 12.38 -4.95
C TRP A 13 10.22 11.45 -5.39
N ILE A 14 10.30 10.86 -6.59
CA ILE A 14 9.19 10.08 -7.16
C ILE A 14 8.86 8.90 -6.25
N VAL A 15 9.87 8.10 -5.87
CA VAL A 15 9.63 6.90 -5.07
C VAL A 15 9.18 7.23 -3.64
N PRO A 16 9.80 8.18 -2.90
CA PRO A 16 9.27 8.63 -1.61
C PRO A 16 7.85 9.19 -1.69
N LEU A 17 7.49 9.93 -2.75
CA LEU A 17 6.13 10.45 -2.92
C LEU A 17 5.12 9.31 -3.16
N LEU A 18 5.49 8.26 -3.90
CA LEU A 18 4.64 7.08 -4.05
C LEU A 18 4.40 6.37 -2.71
N LEU A 19 5.42 6.26 -1.86
CA LEU A 19 5.26 5.75 -0.50
C LEU A 19 4.35 6.64 0.36
N LEU A 20 4.43 7.96 0.22
CA LEU A 20 3.50 8.86 0.90
C LEU A 20 2.05 8.63 0.47
N PHE A 21 1.79 8.44 -0.83
CA PHE A 21 0.44 8.07 -1.29
C PHE A 21 0.00 6.71 -0.74
N ALA A 22 0.89 5.72 -0.67
CA ALA A 22 0.58 4.42 -0.06
C ALA A 22 0.21 4.57 1.42
N ILE A 23 0.92 5.41 2.18
CA ILE A 23 0.58 5.72 3.58
C ILE A 23 -0.82 6.36 3.69
N ILE A 24 -1.12 7.33 2.83
CA ILE A 24 -2.43 8.00 2.83
C ILE A 24 -3.54 6.98 2.53
N PHE A 25 -3.34 6.11 1.55
CA PHE A 25 -4.31 5.08 1.18
C PHE A 25 -4.52 4.06 2.31
N ASP A 26 -3.46 3.62 2.98
CA ASP A 26 -3.55 2.75 4.15
C ASP A 26 -4.29 3.42 5.31
N ILE A 27 -4.01 4.70 5.60
CA ILE A 27 -4.71 5.45 6.64
C ILE A 27 -6.19 5.56 6.30
N ILE A 28 -6.54 5.84 5.04
CA ILE A 28 -7.94 5.87 4.59
C ILE A 28 -8.58 4.50 4.79
N ALA A 29 -7.93 3.41 4.37
CA ALA A 29 -8.45 2.06 4.54
C ALA A 29 -8.65 1.70 6.02
N ILE A 30 -7.70 2.04 6.90
CA ILE A 30 -7.78 1.74 8.33
C ILE A 30 -8.78 2.64 9.05
N ALA A 31 -8.83 3.93 8.76
CA ALA A 31 -9.67 4.89 9.49
C ALA A 31 -11.10 4.98 8.96
N ALA A 32 -11.39 4.39 7.79
CA ALA A 32 -12.72 4.41 7.21
C ALA A 32 -13.76 3.77 8.14
N THR A 33 -14.85 4.48 8.37
CA THR A 33 -16.01 4.02 9.16
C THR A 33 -17.01 3.20 8.32
N SER A 34 -16.87 3.24 7.00
CA SER A 34 -17.64 2.46 6.02
C SER A 34 -16.77 2.15 4.79
N GLY A 35 -17.30 1.50 3.75
CA GLY A 35 -16.58 1.33 2.49
C GLY A 35 -15.67 0.12 2.36
N TRP A 36 -15.58 -0.74 3.39
CA TRP A 36 -14.94 -2.05 3.21
C TRP A 36 -15.88 -3.01 2.52
N VAL A 37 -17.12 -3.11 3.01
CA VAL A 37 -18.19 -3.90 2.40
C VAL A 37 -19.49 -3.13 2.50
N GLU A 38 -20.25 -3.09 1.40
CA GLU A 38 -21.54 -2.41 1.32
C GLU A 38 -22.52 -3.30 0.54
N ASP A 39 -23.78 -3.33 0.96
CA ASP A 39 -24.90 -3.84 0.15
C ASP A 39 -25.27 -2.83 -0.95
N GLU A 40 -26.20 -3.16 -1.86
CA GLU A 40 -26.65 -2.28 -2.95
C GLU A 40 -26.96 -0.84 -2.45
N ASP A 41 -26.08 0.10 -2.80
CA ASP A 41 -26.08 1.51 -2.38
C ASP A 41 -26.05 1.74 -0.84
N ALA A 42 -25.47 0.83 -0.07
CA ALA A 42 -25.39 0.88 1.39
C ALA A 42 -26.77 1.04 2.08
N LYS A 43 -27.85 0.59 1.43
CA LYS A 43 -29.23 0.79 1.92
C LYS A 43 -29.55 0.05 3.21
N SER A 44 -28.97 -1.14 3.38
CA SER A 44 -29.31 -2.03 4.50
C SER A 44 -28.12 -2.48 5.33
N HIS A 45 -26.91 -2.45 4.75
CA HIS A 45 -25.70 -2.92 5.40
C HIS A 45 -24.48 -2.21 4.84
N TYR A 46 -23.62 -1.77 5.75
CA TYR A 46 -22.25 -1.42 5.45
C TYR A 46 -21.34 -1.88 6.58
N ALA A 47 -20.09 -2.12 6.26
CA ALA A 47 -19.06 -2.48 7.21
C ALA A 47 -17.75 -1.77 6.89
N SER A 48 -17.02 -1.51 7.97
CA SER A 48 -15.61 -1.15 7.97
C SER A 48 -14.78 -2.31 8.50
N MET A 49 -13.47 -2.10 8.62
CA MET A 49 -12.58 -3.02 9.32
C MET A 49 -12.97 -3.21 10.81
N TRP A 50 -13.64 -2.22 11.42
CA TRP A 50 -13.87 -2.15 12.86
C TRP A 50 -15.27 -2.57 13.28
N GLU A 51 -16.28 -2.22 12.47
CA GLU A 51 -17.68 -2.34 12.82
C GLU A 51 -18.51 -2.70 11.59
N GLN A 52 -19.60 -3.42 11.82
CA GLN A 52 -20.64 -3.65 10.83
C GLN A 52 -21.93 -2.99 11.32
N CYS A 53 -22.62 -2.29 10.44
CA CYS A 53 -23.89 -1.64 10.72
C CYS A 53 -24.95 -2.22 9.80
N ARG A 54 -26.01 -2.78 10.40
CA ARG A 54 -27.20 -3.27 9.70
C ARG A 54 -28.36 -2.37 10.05
N GLY A 55 -29.15 -1.98 9.08
CA GLY A 55 -30.31 -1.15 9.34
C GLY A 55 -31.43 -1.34 8.32
N ARG A 56 -32.65 -1.06 8.76
CA ARG A 56 -33.84 -1.03 7.91
C ARG A 56 -34.80 0.02 8.45
N ASN A 57 -35.34 0.88 7.58
CA ASN A 57 -36.28 1.95 7.94
C ASN A 57 -35.79 2.84 9.10
N ASP A 58 -34.62 3.46 8.93
CA ASP A 58 -33.97 4.40 9.89
C ASP A 58 -33.53 3.82 11.25
N GLN A 59 -33.73 2.53 11.50
CA GLN A 59 -33.15 1.84 12.65
C GLN A 59 -31.84 1.16 12.25
N TRP A 60 -30.72 1.64 12.80
CA TRP A 60 -29.38 1.12 12.55
C TRP A 60 -28.81 0.47 13.82
N GLU A 61 -28.39 -0.77 13.71
CA GLU A 61 -27.65 -1.49 14.74
C GLU A 61 -26.20 -1.71 14.27
N CYS A 62 -25.26 -1.08 14.97
CA CYS A 62 -23.84 -1.28 14.76
C CYS A 62 -23.28 -2.27 15.78
N LYS A 63 -22.51 -3.25 15.30
CA LYS A 63 -21.81 -4.24 16.12
C LYS A 63 -20.33 -4.20 15.79
N SER A 64 -19.50 -4.30 16.83
CA SER A 64 -18.06 -4.33 16.63
C SER A 64 -17.63 -5.63 15.96
N LEU A 65 -16.85 -5.53 14.89
CA LEU A 65 -16.15 -6.66 14.31
C LEU A 65 -15.01 -7.12 15.22
N MET A 66 -14.55 -6.27 16.13
CA MET A 66 -13.48 -6.59 17.07
C MET A 66 -13.88 -7.67 18.08
N ASP A 67 -15.11 -8.17 18.10
CA ASP A 67 -15.44 -9.38 18.87
C ASP A 67 -14.85 -10.65 18.22
N PHE A 68 -14.60 -10.62 16.91
CA PHE A 68 -14.05 -11.75 16.17
C PHE A 68 -12.51 -11.75 16.16
N ALA A 69 -11.91 -12.90 16.48
CA ALA A 69 -10.45 -13.05 16.50
C ALA A 69 -9.80 -12.78 15.12
N TRP A 70 -10.47 -13.17 14.03
CA TRP A 70 -9.97 -12.94 12.67
C TRP A 70 -9.96 -11.44 12.33
N ALA A 71 -10.96 -10.67 12.76
CA ALA A 71 -11.04 -9.24 12.49
C ALA A 71 -9.98 -8.47 13.30
N LYS A 72 -9.74 -8.86 14.57
CA LYS A 72 -8.60 -8.36 15.36
C LYS A 72 -7.28 -8.61 14.64
N ALA A 73 -7.11 -9.80 14.05
CA ALA A 73 -5.90 -10.13 13.31
C ALA A 73 -5.74 -9.27 12.04
N VAL A 74 -6.80 -9.06 11.26
CA VAL A 74 -6.80 -8.14 10.09
C VAL A 74 -6.40 -6.74 10.53
N ALA A 75 -7.03 -6.19 11.57
CA ALA A 75 -6.71 -4.86 12.08
C ALA A 75 -5.26 -4.75 12.55
N ALA A 76 -4.76 -5.75 13.29
CA ALA A 76 -3.38 -5.79 13.74
C ALA A 76 -2.38 -5.84 12.57
N LEU A 77 -2.64 -6.67 11.56
CA LEU A 77 -1.78 -6.79 10.37
C LEU A 77 -1.74 -5.49 9.58
N MET A 78 -2.88 -4.83 9.37
CA MET A 78 -2.96 -3.53 8.68
C MET A 78 -2.20 -2.44 9.44
N ILE A 79 -2.37 -2.36 10.77
CA ILE A 79 -1.67 -1.36 11.60
C ILE A 79 -0.16 -1.62 11.64
N ILE A 80 0.27 -2.87 11.84
CA ILE A 80 1.70 -3.22 11.84
C ILE A 80 2.31 -2.92 10.46
N GLY A 81 1.59 -3.24 9.37
CA GLY A 81 1.98 -2.88 8.00
C GLY A 81 2.18 -1.38 7.84
N LEU A 82 1.22 -0.56 8.27
CA LEU A 82 1.32 0.90 8.22
C LEU A 82 2.52 1.44 9.02
N LEU A 83 2.78 0.91 10.22
CA LEU A 83 3.93 1.35 11.03
C LEU A 83 5.25 1.05 10.33
N ILE A 84 5.41 -0.14 9.75
CA ILE A 84 6.61 -0.51 8.98
C ILE A 84 6.72 0.37 7.72
N LEU A 85 5.60 0.66 7.05
CA LEU A 85 5.56 1.53 5.88
C LEU A 85 6.01 2.96 6.20
N ILE A 86 5.60 3.52 7.35
CA ILE A 86 6.07 4.83 7.82
C ILE A 86 7.58 4.81 8.05
N VAL A 87 8.11 3.76 8.68
CA VAL A 87 9.57 3.60 8.87
C VAL A 87 10.28 3.52 7.53
N ALA A 88 9.78 2.72 6.59
CA ALA A 88 10.34 2.60 5.25
C ALA A 88 10.33 3.95 4.50
N PHE A 89 9.26 4.75 4.64
CA PHE A 89 9.17 6.09 4.08
C PHE A 89 10.25 7.03 4.66
N ILE A 90 10.42 7.07 5.99
CA ILE A 90 11.44 7.90 6.63
C ILE A 90 12.85 7.52 6.14
N ILE A 91 13.16 6.22 6.12
CA ILE A 91 14.45 5.73 5.64
C ILE A 91 14.64 6.07 4.16
N SER A 92 13.59 5.98 3.34
CA SER A 92 13.65 6.36 1.92
C SER A 92 13.97 7.83 1.70
N CYS A 93 13.38 8.73 2.51
CA CYS A 93 13.69 10.16 2.47
C CYS A 93 15.15 10.41 2.84
N VAL A 94 15.67 9.74 3.87
CA VAL A 94 17.08 9.90 4.26
C VAL A 94 18.02 9.36 3.17
N ALA A 95 17.75 8.15 2.64
CA ALA A 95 18.62 7.46 1.68
C ALA A 95 18.63 8.07 0.27
N LEU A 96 17.56 8.75 -0.15
CA LEU A 96 17.45 9.36 -1.49
C LEU A 96 17.56 10.89 -1.47
N CYS A 97 17.06 11.56 -0.43
CA CYS A 97 16.96 13.02 -0.40
C CYS A 97 18.10 13.68 0.38
N CYS A 98 18.57 13.07 1.48
CA CYS A 98 19.59 13.66 2.36
C CYS A 98 21.00 13.14 2.06
N THR A 99 21.18 11.83 2.10
CA THR A 99 22.46 11.16 1.88
C THR A 99 22.23 10.08 0.84
N LEU A 100 22.72 10.27 -0.39
CA LEU A 100 22.61 9.26 -1.46
C LEU A 100 23.33 7.99 -1.02
N ASN A 101 22.60 7.07 -0.40
CA ASN A 101 23.15 5.85 0.21
C ASN A 101 22.54 4.62 -0.45
N ILE A 102 23.19 4.16 -1.52
CA ILE A 102 22.72 3.05 -2.35
C ILE A 102 22.58 1.73 -1.57
N GLN A 103 23.39 1.54 -0.51
CA GLN A 103 23.35 0.33 0.30
C GLN A 103 22.07 0.19 1.12
N MET A 104 21.40 1.31 1.45
CA MET A 104 20.13 1.29 2.19
C MET A 104 18.92 0.99 1.31
N LEU A 105 19.02 1.10 -0.02
CA LEU A 105 17.88 0.91 -0.93
C LEU A 105 17.32 -0.53 -0.90
N PRO A 106 18.13 -1.60 -0.99
CA PRO A 106 17.63 -2.97 -0.85
C PRO A 106 16.95 -3.22 0.49
N PHE A 107 17.46 -2.61 1.57
CA PHE A 107 16.88 -2.75 2.90
C PHE A 107 15.45 -2.17 2.95
N ILE A 108 15.24 -0.99 2.36
CA ILE A 108 13.89 -0.41 2.20
C ILE A 108 13.01 -1.35 1.36
N GLY A 109 13.54 -1.90 0.26
CA GLY A 109 12.82 -2.85 -0.59
C GLY A 109 12.33 -4.08 0.19
N VAL A 110 13.18 -4.68 1.04
CA VAL A 110 12.81 -5.81 1.89
C VAL A 110 11.75 -5.43 2.92
N LEU A 111 11.85 -4.26 3.56
CA LEU A 111 10.81 -3.76 4.45
C LEU A 111 9.45 -3.66 3.75
N LEU A 112 9.42 -3.13 2.51
CA LEU A 112 8.20 -3.03 1.73
C LEU A 112 7.63 -4.41 1.34
N ILE A 113 8.48 -5.41 1.07
CA ILE A 113 8.03 -6.79 0.85
C ILE A 113 7.32 -7.34 2.10
N VAL A 114 7.85 -7.06 3.30
CA VAL A 114 7.20 -7.45 4.56
C VAL A 114 5.83 -6.77 4.70
N VAL A 115 5.75 -5.46 4.43
CA VAL A 115 4.47 -4.70 4.42
C VAL A 115 3.46 -5.35 3.48
N VAL A 116 3.86 -5.66 2.25
CA VAL A 116 3.00 -6.30 1.24
C VAL A 116 2.49 -7.65 1.73
N ILE A 117 3.34 -8.48 2.32
CA ILE A 117 2.91 -9.80 2.84
C ILE A 117 1.83 -9.62 3.93
N LEU A 118 2.05 -8.70 4.88
CA LEU A 118 1.09 -8.43 5.95
C LEU A 118 -0.25 -7.91 5.40
N GLN A 119 -0.21 -6.95 4.47
CA GLN A 119 -1.39 -6.37 3.84
C GLN A 119 -2.16 -7.40 3.00
N ILE A 120 -1.48 -8.22 2.18
CA ILE A 120 -2.12 -9.27 1.39
C ILE A 120 -2.84 -10.28 2.28
N ILE A 121 -2.20 -10.70 3.38
CA ILE A 121 -2.82 -11.63 4.33
C ILE A 121 -4.09 -10.99 4.92
N ALA A 122 -4.02 -9.73 5.35
CA ALA A 122 -5.16 -9.01 5.90
C ALA A 122 -6.30 -8.87 4.88
N LEU A 123 -5.99 -8.43 3.66
CA LEU A 123 -6.93 -8.19 2.57
C LEU A 123 -7.57 -9.46 2.02
N ILE A 124 -6.94 -10.63 2.17
CA ILE A 124 -7.54 -11.93 1.81
C ILE A 124 -8.36 -12.50 2.98
N ILE A 125 -7.87 -12.44 4.21
CA ILE A 125 -8.58 -12.97 5.38
C ILE A 125 -9.92 -12.25 5.56
N TYR A 126 -9.93 -10.93 5.40
CA TYR A 126 -11.14 -10.12 5.59
C TYR A 126 -12.33 -10.62 4.75
N PRO A 127 -12.27 -10.69 3.41
CA PRO A 127 -13.39 -11.17 2.60
C PRO A 127 -13.71 -12.65 2.83
N VAL A 128 -12.69 -13.50 3.02
CA VAL A 128 -12.89 -14.93 3.27
C VAL A 128 -13.73 -15.15 4.53
N LYS A 129 -13.46 -14.39 5.60
CA LYS A 129 -14.17 -14.51 6.87
C LYS A 129 -15.43 -13.68 6.96
N PHE A 130 -15.46 -12.51 6.34
CA PHE A 130 -16.64 -11.67 6.33
C PHE A 130 -17.78 -12.31 5.52
N ASN A 131 -17.46 -13.01 4.43
CA ASN A 131 -18.47 -13.75 3.64
C ASN A 131 -19.14 -14.88 4.44
N GLU A 132 -18.48 -15.46 5.46
CA GLU A 132 -19.11 -16.45 6.36
C GLU A 132 -20.22 -15.82 7.24
N LEU A 133 -20.22 -14.49 7.41
CA LEU A 133 -21.21 -13.74 8.19
C LEU A 133 -22.39 -13.23 7.34
N ILE A 134 -22.30 -13.43 6.03
CA ILE A 134 -23.29 -13.03 5.04
C ILE A 134 -24.09 -14.28 4.65
N PHE A 135 -25.39 -14.26 4.93
CA PHE A 135 -26.29 -15.38 4.60
C PHE A 135 -27.08 -15.15 3.31
N GLU A 136 -27.46 -13.90 3.01
CA GLU A 136 -28.26 -13.53 1.83
C GLU A 136 -27.94 -12.08 1.40
N GLY A 137 -28.01 -11.81 0.09
CA GLY A 137 -27.80 -10.48 -0.50
C GLY A 137 -26.53 -10.35 -1.37
N HIS A 138 -26.45 -9.27 -2.15
CA HIS A 138 -25.29 -8.94 -2.97
C HIS A 138 -24.42 -7.90 -2.26
N TYR A 139 -23.21 -8.30 -1.86
CA TYR A 139 -22.28 -7.41 -1.18
C TYR A 139 -21.10 -7.08 -2.07
N TYR A 140 -20.73 -5.80 -2.07
CA TYR A 140 -19.64 -5.26 -2.84
C TYR A 140 -18.55 -4.79 -1.89
N TYR A 141 -17.31 -5.11 -2.24
CA TYR A 141 -16.15 -4.50 -1.60
C TYR A 141 -15.86 -3.18 -2.32
N THR A 142 -16.01 -2.06 -1.61
CA THR A 142 -16.04 -0.74 -2.25
C THR A 142 -14.74 0.03 -1.99
N TRP A 143 -14.85 1.33 -1.69
CA TRP A 143 -13.77 2.29 -1.84
C TRP A 143 -12.65 2.10 -0.81
N ALA A 144 -12.97 1.84 0.47
CA ALA A 144 -11.95 1.72 1.52
C ALA A 144 -11.14 0.43 1.36
N TYR A 145 -11.81 -0.67 1.00
CA TYR A 145 -11.12 -1.91 0.64
C TYR A 145 -10.25 -1.74 -0.61
N GLY A 146 -10.76 -1.00 -1.61
CA GLY A 146 -9.99 -0.62 -2.79
C GLY A 146 -8.74 0.19 -2.46
N PHE A 147 -8.80 1.11 -1.49
CA PHE A 147 -7.62 1.85 -1.01
C PHE A 147 -6.58 0.93 -0.36
N GLY A 148 -6.99 -0.08 0.41
CA GLY A 148 -6.06 -1.08 0.97
C GLY A 148 -5.31 -1.85 -0.12
N TRP A 149 -6.01 -2.31 -1.17
CA TRP A 149 -5.37 -2.92 -2.34
C TRP A 149 -4.49 -1.93 -3.11
N GLY A 150 -4.93 -0.68 -3.26
CA GLY A 150 -4.17 0.38 -3.91
C GLY A 150 -2.83 0.64 -3.20
N ALA A 151 -2.84 0.75 -1.88
CA ALA A 151 -1.63 0.89 -1.08
C ALA A 151 -0.69 -0.32 -1.26
N THR A 152 -1.25 -1.53 -1.25
CA THR A 152 -0.48 -2.78 -1.44
C THR A 152 0.20 -2.82 -2.81
N ILE A 153 -0.51 -2.48 -3.88
CA ILE A 153 0.03 -2.46 -5.25
C ILE A 153 1.14 -1.41 -5.40
N LEU A 154 0.94 -0.22 -4.81
CA LEU A 154 1.99 0.81 -4.76
C LEU A 154 3.23 0.31 -4.02
N CYS A 155 3.05 -0.37 -2.88
CA CYS A 155 4.15 -0.96 -2.11
C CYS A 155 4.89 -2.04 -2.91
N ILE A 156 4.19 -2.90 -3.66
CA ILE A 156 4.81 -3.89 -4.57
C ILE A 156 5.67 -3.19 -5.62
N GLY A 157 5.13 -2.17 -6.30
CA GLY A 157 5.87 -1.40 -7.29
C GLY A 157 7.12 -0.76 -6.70
N CYS A 158 6.99 -0.12 -5.53
CA CYS A 158 8.11 0.51 -4.84
C CYS A 158 9.15 -0.51 -4.38
N ALA A 159 8.74 -1.68 -3.86
CA ALA A 159 9.66 -2.73 -3.43
C ALA A 159 10.57 -3.19 -4.57
N ILE A 160 9.99 -3.44 -5.75
CA ILE A 160 10.75 -3.82 -6.96
C ILE A 160 11.72 -2.70 -7.35
N LEU A 161 11.27 -1.45 -7.34
CA LEU A 161 12.11 -0.30 -7.67
C LEU A 161 13.29 -0.18 -6.70
N PHE A 162 13.06 -0.22 -5.38
CA PHE A 162 14.12 -0.12 -4.37
C PHE A 162 15.13 -1.27 -4.45
N CYS A 163 14.70 -2.48 -4.77
CA CYS A 163 15.60 -3.61 -4.98
C CYS A 163 16.44 -3.49 -6.28
N CYS A 164 15.89 -2.87 -7.32
CA CYS A 164 16.54 -2.76 -8.64
C CYS A 164 17.39 -1.49 -8.80
N LEU A 165 17.08 -0.41 -8.09
CA LEU A 165 17.77 0.89 -8.16
C LEU A 165 19.29 0.79 -7.97
N PRO A 166 19.84 -0.03 -7.06
CA PRO A 166 21.29 -0.19 -6.91
C PRO A 166 22.02 -0.64 -8.18
N ARG A 167 21.33 -1.34 -9.10
CA ARG A 167 21.93 -1.74 -10.39
C ARG A 167 22.27 -0.55 -11.29
N TYR A 168 21.65 0.60 -11.03
CA TYR A 168 21.83 1.83 -11.79
C TYR A 168 22.72 2.84 -11.05
N GLU A 169 23.51 2.39 -10.07
CA GLU A 169 24.39 3.25 -9.24
C GLU A 169 25.19 4.27 -10.06
N ASP A 170 25.85 3.85 -11.14
CA ASP A 170 26.65 4.74 -12.01
C ASP A 170 25.83 5.89 -12.63
N GLU A 171 24.56 5.63 -12.96
CA GLU A 171 23.63 6.62 -13.50
C GLU A 171 23.07 7.54 -12.38
N LEU A 172 22.93 7.01 -11.16
CA LEU A 172 22.45 7.76 -10.00
C LEU A 172 23.53 8.68 -9.41
N SER A 173 24.80 8.27 -9.47
CA SER A 173 25.95 9.02 -8.96
C SER A 173 26.56 9.98 -9.98
N ASP A 174 25.95 10.13 -11.16
CA ASP A 174 26.44 10.95 -12.29
C ASP A 174 27.87 10.59 -12.75
N LEU A 175 28.32 9.36 -12.45
CA LEU A 175 29.61 8.80 -12.88
C LEU A 175 29.51 8.06 -14.22
N ALA A 176 28.29 7.90 -14.75
CA ALA A 176 28.04 7.26 -16.03
C ALA A 176 28.77 8.00 -17.15
N LYS A 177 29.82 7.35 -17.68
CA LYS A 177 30.52 7.82 -18.89
C LYS A 177 29.51 7.95 -20.03
N THR A 178 29.57 9.07 -20.75
CA THR A 178 28.84 9.28 -22.00
C THR A 178 29.09 8.09 -22.94
N LYS A 179 28.07 7.27 -23.19
CA LYS A 179 28.14 6.21 -24.20
C LYS A 179 28.12 6.85 -25.59
N TYR A 180 29.29 7.00 -26.19
CA TYR A 180 29.41 7.38 -27.59
C TYR A 180 28.94 6.21 -28.46
N ILE A 181 27.88 6.43 -29.25
CA ILE A 181 27.49 5.50 -30.31
C ILE A 181 28.45 5.79 -31.48
N TYR A 182 29.50 4.98 -31.61
CA TYR A 182 30.32 5.00 -32.80
C TYR A 182 29.59 4.24 -33.90
N THR A 183 29.03 4.97 -34.86
CA THR A 183 28.72 4.41 -36.18
C THR A 183 30.00 4.50 -37.00
N SER A 184 30.75 3.41 -37.11
CA SER A 184 31.74 3.28 -38.18
C SER A 184 30.98 3.08 -39.49
N ALA A 185 31.08 4.04 -40.40
CA ALA A 185 30.61 3.93 -41.77
C ALA A 185 31.45 2.92 -42.57
#